data_AF-E2BE48-F1
#
_entry.id   AF-E2BE48-F1
#
_cell.length_a   1.000
_cell.length_b   1.000
_cell.length_c   1.000
_cell.angle_alpha   90.00
_cell.angle_beta   90.00
_cell.angle_gamma   90.00
#
_symmetry.space_group_name_H-M   'P 1'
#
loop_
_entity.id
_entity.type
_entity.pdbx_description
1 polymer ?
#
loop_
_entity_poly.entity_id
_entity_poly.type
_entity_poly.pdbx_seq_one_letter_code
_entity_poly.pdbx_strand_id
1 'polypeptide(L)'
;MQVINLLKILARQGRTIICTIHQPSASLFQLFDLVYVLSKGDCLYQGATNKLLPYLENIKLPCPMYHNPADYIIELACGEYGDDKIDMLITASQNGRNLQWFDNPEALKDAKSLRAAHPLRNSNIPERSSPLHATNFYYQLKVLLRRGFIMCKRDTTLTHLRIGVNIIVGVMLGLVFLRSGADGSRVLDNYNLLFSILIHHMMTTMMLTVVTFPMQMSILIKEHFNRWYSLKAFYAALTVIDLPISIVCCILFSLIVYFISAQPLEIVRFCMFLSISLFIMFIGQGTGLMIGAVFNVVNGTFMGPALAVPLMMFAGFGVSLRDLPSYLKWGSYISYLRYGLEGLVCAIYGLDRPILDCKEKGEIYCHYKYPKKFLDDIAMRGDQFWNDIIALFAILIITRCGAYLLLRWKLMSLR
;
A
#
# COMPACT_ATOMS: atom_id res chain seq x y z
N MET A 1 -27.19 1.71 23.73
CA MET A 1 -27.24 2.52 24.97
C MET A 1 -25.87 2.75 25.60
N GLN A 2 -25.03 1.73 25.81
CA GLN A 2 -23.77 1.85 26.57
C GLN A 2 -22.78 2.88 25.98
N VAL A 3 -22.66 2.99 24.66
CA VAL A 3 -21.76 3.97 24.00
C VAL A 3 -22.20 5.42 24.27
N ILE A 4 -23.48 5.74 24.11
CA ILE A 4 -23.99 7.09 24.37
C ILE A 4 -23.85 7.47 25.84
N ASN A 5 -24.08 6.52 26.77
CA ASN A 5 -23.83 6.78 28.19
C ASN A 5 -22.36 7.11 28.47
N LEU A 6 -21.42 6.41 27.82
CA LEU A 6 -19.99 6.74 27.94
C LEU A 6 -19.68 8.13 27.36
N LEU A 7 -20.25 8.49 26.20
CA LEU A 7 -20.11 9.83 25.64
C LEU A 7 -20.68 10.88 26.61
N LYS A 8 -21.83 10.63 27.23
CA LYS A 8 -22.41 11.53 28.22
C LYS A 8 -21.52 11.72 29.45
N ILE A 9 -20.85 10.65 29.91
CA ILE A 9 -19.85 10.75 30.99
C ILE A 9 -18.66 11.61 30.55
N LEU A 10 -18.14 11.41 29.33
CA LEU A 10 -17.05 12.21 28.79
C LEU A 10 -17.43 13.68 28.60
N ALA A 11 -18.67 13.95 28.20
CA ALA A 11 -19.20 15.31 28.09
C ALA A 11 -19.25 16.00 29.46
N ARG A 12 -19.72 15.29 30.49
CA ARG A 12 -19.71 15.77 31.89
C ARG A 12 -18.31 16.04 32.44
N GLN A 13 -17.26 15.44 31.87
CA GLN A 13 -15.87 15.76 32.20
C GLN A 13 -15.35 17.05 31.53
N GLY A 14 -16.21 17.80 30.83
CA GLY A 14 -15.86 19.07 30.19
C GLY A 14 -15.39 18.94 28.74
N ARG A 15 -15.69 17.82 28.07
CA ARG A 15 -15.38 17.63 26.64
C ARG A 15 -16.58 17.97 25.77
N THR A 16 -16.39 18.71 24.68
CA THR A 16 -17.42 18.89 23.66
C THR A 16 -17.49 17.65 22.77
N ILE A 17 -18.66 17.05 22.66
CA ILE A 17 -18.89 15.87 21.82
C ILE A 17 -19.93 16.22 20.77
N ILE A 18 -19.55 16.08 19.51
CA ILE A 18 -20.42 16.26 18.36
C ILE A 18 -20.51 14.89 17.68
N CYS A 19 -21.73 14.41 17.44
CA CYS A 19 -21.96 13.14 16.76
C CYS A 19 -23.15 13.25 15.83
N THR A 20 -23.11 12.47 14.75
CA THR A 20 -24.21 12.29 13.81
C THR A 20 -24.83 10.93 14.07
N ILE A 21 -26.15 10.88 14.24
CA ILE A 21 -26.86 9.65 14.58
C ILE A 21 -27.98 9.44 13.59
N HIS A 22 -28.03 8.22 13.05
CA HIS A 22 -29.12 7.78 12.19
C HIS A 22 -30.19 7.11 13.06
N GLN A 23 -31.41 7.65 13.07
CA GLN A 23 -32.61 7.05 13.69
C GLN A 23 -32.39 6.57 15.15
N PRO A 24 -32.20 7.50 16.12
CA PRO A 24 -32.07 7.12 17.51
C PRO A 24 -33.42 6.65 18.08
N SER A 25 -33.39 5.61 18.93
CA SER A 25 -34.57 5.28 19.74
C SER A 25 -34.95 6.46 20.65
N ALA A 26 -36.23 6.61 20.97
CA ALA A 26 -36.73 7.71 21.81
C ALA A 26 -35.97 7.85 23.15
N SER A 27 -35.66 6.71 23.79
CA SER A 27 -34.89 6.66 25.03
C SER A 27 -33.45 7.16 24.87
N LEU A 28 -32.85 6.98 23.69
CA LEU A 28 -31.51 7.44 23.37
C LEU A 28 -31.52 8.92 22.97
N PHE A 29 -32.57 9.35 22.28
CA PHE A 29 -32.79 10.75 21.92
C PHE A 29 -32.82 11.67 23.14
N GLN A 30 -33.51 11.25 24.21
CA GLN A 30 -33.58 11.99 25.48
C GLN A 30 -32.22 12.15 26.19
N LEU A 31 -31.19 11.40 25.80
CA LEU A 31 -29.86 11.51 26.42
C LEU A 31 -29.06 12.71 25.89
N PHE A 32 -29.41 13.28 24.74
CA PHE A 32 -28.69 14.40 24.14
C PHE A 32 -29.06 15.73 24.81
N ASP A 33 -28.06 16.59 24.97
CA ASP A 33 -28.25 17.93 25.52
C ASP A 33 -28.72 18.91 24.41
N LEU A 34 -28.17 18.77 23.20
CA LEU A 34 -28.47 19.60 22.04
C LEU A 34 -28.71 18.74 20.79
N VAL A 35 -29.66 19.17 19.96
CA VAL A 35 -30.02 18.55 18.69
C VAL A 35 -29.88 19.57 17.56
N TYR A 36 -29.26 19.14 16.47
CA TYR A 36 -29.12 19.91 15.25
C TYR A 36 -29.63 19.06 14.09
N VAL A 37 -30.69 19.53 13.42
CA VAL A 37 -31.34 18.83 12.30
C VAL A 37 -31.07 19.59 11.02
N LEU A 38 -30.66 18.86 9.99
CA LEU A 38 -30.29 19.39 8.69
C LEU A 38 -31.05 18.66 7.58
N SER A 39 -31.54 19.41 6.59
CA SER A 39 -32.07 18.86 5.33
C SER A 39 -31.52 19.67 4.15
N LYS A 40 -31.03 18.98 3.12
CA LYS A 40 -30.50 19.57 1.88
C LYS A 40 -29.47 20.72 2.07
N GLY A 41 -28.81 20.79 3.23
CA GLY A 41 -27.84 21.84 3.57
C GLY A 41 -28.36 22.93 4.51
N ASP A 42 -29.67 22.99 4.72
CA ASP A 42 -30.34 23.97 5.58
C ASP A 42 -30.69 23.39 6.96
N CYS A 43 -30.64 24.25 7.97
CA CYS A 43 -30.99 23.92 9.34
C CYS A 43 -32.50 23.95 9.55
N LEU A 44 -33.07 22.83 9.98
CA LEU A 44 -34.50 22.72 10.30
C LEU A 44 -34.80 22.97 11.78
N TYR A 45 -33.88 22.57 12.64
CA TYR A 45 -33.98 22.78 14.08
C TYR A 45 -32.58 22.82 14.69
N GLN A 46 -32.39 23.74 15.64
CA GLN A 46 -31.19 23.82 16.44
C GLN A 46 -31.60 24.26 17.85
N GLY A 47 -31.35 23.40 18.84
CA GLY A 47 -31.75 23.70 20.21
C GLY A 47 -31.63 22.53 21.16
N ALA A 48 -32.21 22.68 22.35
CA ALA A 48 -32.23 21.65 23.37
C ALA A 48 -33.23 20.54 23.02
N THR A 49 -32.94 19.30 23.41
CA THR A 49 -33.76 18.12 23.04
C THR A 49 -35.19 18.20 23.59
N ASN A 50 -35.34 18.67 24.82
CA ASN A 50 -36.61 18.89 25.51
C ASN A 50 -37.52 19.91 24.81
N LYS A 51 -36.95 20.84 24.04
CA LYS A 51 -37.64 21.94 23.36
C LYS A 51 -38.08 21.61 21.93
N LEU A 52 -37.73 20.42 21.41
CA LEU A 52 -38.10 20.01 20.05
C LEU A 52 -39.62 19.85 19.88
N LEU A 53 -40.29 19.18 20.81
CA LEU A 53 -41.75 18.99 20.71
C LEU A 53 -42.52 20.32 20.77
N PRO A 54 -42.23 21.23 21.74
CA PRO A 54 -42.80 22.58 21.74
C PRO A 54 -42.53 23.38 20.45
N TYR A 55 -41.34 23.23 19.86
CA TYR A 55 -40.99 23.86 18.58
C TYR A 55 -41.91 23.39 17.44
N LEU A 56 -42.11 22.08 17.35
CA LEU A 56 -42.96 21.46 16.34
C LEU A 56 -44.44 21.84 16.52
N GLU A 57 -44.91 21.91 17.76
CA GLU A 57 -46.26 22.41 18.08
C GLU A 57 -46.45 23.87 17.66
N ASN A 58 -45.46 24.74 17.91
CA ASN A 58 -45.50 26.15 17.51
C ASN A 58 -45.59 26.35 15.99
N ILE A 59 -45.02 25.41 15.22
CA ILE A 59 -45.04 25.41 13.74
C ILE A 59 -46.28 24.69 13.20
N LYS A 60 -47.18 24.22 14.07
CA LYS A 60 -48.40 23.46 13.73
C LYS A 60 -48.09 22.10 13.08
N LEU A 61 -46.97 21.49 13.44
CA LEU A 61 -46.57 20.13 13.05
C LEU A 61 -46.46 19.22 14.28
N PRO A 62 -47.54 18.97 15.04
CA PRO A 62 -47.46 18.20 16.28
C PRO A 62 -47.03 16.75 16.00
N CYS A 63 -46.09 16.25 16.79
CA CYS A 63 -45.68 14.84 16.72
C CYS A 63 -46.82 13.93 17.21
N PRO A 64 -47.18 12.86 16.48
CA PRO A 64 -48.18 11.90 16.93
C PRO A 64 -47.77 11.21 18.24
N MET A 65 -48.75 10.88 19.09
CA MET A 65 -48.53 10.38 20.46
C MET A 65 -47.75 9.05 20.53
N TYR A 66 -47.89 8.20 19.51
CA TYR A 66 -47.22 6.89 19.43
C TYR A 66 -46.04 6.88 18.46
N HIS A 67 -45.60 8.07 18.01
CA HIS A 67 -44.48 8.21 17.11
C HIS A 67 -43.26 8.73 17.86
N ASN A 68 -42.07 8.27 17.47
CA ASN A 68 -40.82 8.68 18.09
C ASN A 68 -40.46 10.09 17.60
N PRO A 69 -40.29 11.09 18.49
CA PRO A 69 -39.98 12.45 18.08
C PRO A 69 -38.74 12.57 17.19
N ALA A 70 -37.76 11.68 17.38
CA ALA A 70 -36.56 11.65 16.57
C ALA A 70 -36.80 11.09 15.16
N ASP A 71 -37.67 10.10 15.02
CA ASP A 71 -38.03 9.56 13.71
C ASP A 71 -38.92 10.57 12.97
N TYR A 72 -39.88 11.18 13.66
CA TYR A 72 -40.78 12.17 13.07
C TYR A 72 -40.04 13.37 12.48
N ILE A 73 -39.05 13.92 13.20
CA ILE A 73 -38.27 15.05 12.68
C ILE A 73 -37.35 14.64 11.51
N ILE A 74 -36.91 13.38 11.46
CA ILE A 74 -36.13 12.84 10.34
C ILE A 74 -37.03 12.63 9.12
N GLU A 75 -38.24 12.09 9.28
CA GLU A 75 -39.22 11.92 8.20
C GLU A 75 -39.61 13.28 7.60
N LEU A 76 -39.81 14.30 8.44
CA LEU A 76 -39.99 15.69 8.01
C LEU A 76 -38.76 16.20 7.23
N ALA A 77 -37.55 15.94 7.73
CA ALA A 77 -36.32 16.35 7.06
C ALA A 77 -36.10 15.64 5.71
N CYS A 78 -36.57 14.41 5.56
CA CYS A 78 -36.53 13.63 4.33
C CYS A 78 -37.59 14.05 3.30
N GLY A 79 -38.57 14.88 3.70
CA GLY A 79 -39.65 15.34 2.82
C GLY A 79 -40.78 14.34 2.63
N GLU A 80 -40.89 13.30 3.47
CA GLU A 80 -41.97 12.29 3.39
C GLU A 80 -43.36 12.92 3.57
N TYR A 81 -43.41 14.06 4.24
CA TYR A 81 -44.61 14.82 4.52
C TYR A 81 -44.84 16.02 3.59
N GLY A 82 -44.03 16.16 2.54
CA GLY A 82 -44.04 17.26 1.56
C GLY A 82 -42.93 18.29 1.81
N ASP A 83 -42.31 18.78 0.72
CA ASP A 83 -41.22 19.77 0.77
C ASP A 83 -41.67 21.12 1.36
N ASP A 84 -42.95 21.50 1.22
CA ASP A 84 -43.50 22.75 1.77
C ASP A 84 -43.28 22.88 3.30
N LYS A 85 -43.28 21.75 4.02
CA LYS A 85 -43.07 21.72 5.47
C LYS A 85 -41.60 21.94 5.83
N ILE A 86 -40.68 21.56 4.95
CA ILE A 86 -39.24 21.83 5.12
C ILE A 86 -39.02 23.34 5.07
N ASP A 87 -39.60 24.03 4.10
CA ASP A 87 -39.48 25.49 3.97
C ASP A 87 -40.04 26.24 5.18
N MET A 88 -41.15 25.75 5.75
CA MET A 88 -41.70 26.28 7.01
C MET A 88 -40.72 26.13 8.17
N LEU A 89 -40.09 24.96 8.32
CA LEU A 89 -39.09 24.70 9.37
C LEU A 89 -37.82 25.52 9.17
N ILE A 90 -37.33 25.69 7.95
CA ILE A 90 -36.17 26.55 7.63
C ILE A 90 -36.46 28.00 8.01
N THR A 91 -37.66 28.49 7.66
CA THR A 91 -38.07 29.86 7.96
C THR A 91 -38.20 30.09 9.48
N ALA A 92 -38.78 29.12 10.20
CA ALA A 92 -38.96 29.20 11.64
C ALA A 92 -37.64 29.09 12.43
N SER A 93 -36.70 28.27 11.95
CA SER A 93 -35.36 28.15 12.52
C SER A 93 -34.46 29.34 12.16
N GLN A 94 -34.86 30.14 11.16
CA GLN A 94 -34.04 31.16 10.50
C GLN A 94 -32.67 30.61 10.05
N ASN A 95 -32.67 29.37 9.53
CA ASN A 95 -31.48 28.61 9.18
C ASN A 95 -30.45 28.52 10.33
N GLY A 96 -30.94 28.22 11.55
CA GLY A 96 -30.13 28.05 12.76
C GLY A 96 -29.77 29.34 13.51
N ARG A 97 -30.33 30.49 13.11
CA ARG A 97 -30.12 31.78 13.80
C ARG A 97 -31.07 31.99 14.98
N ASN A 98 -32.17 31.25 15.03
CA ASN A 98 -33.15 31.38 16.11
C ASN A 98 -32.63 30.72 17.40
N LEU A 99 -32.29 31.53 18.41
CA LEU A 99 -31.73 31.06 19.69
C LEU A 99 -32.81 30.74 20.75
N GLN A 100 -34.09 30.92 20.45
CA GLN A 100 -35.18 30.76 21.43
C GLN A 100 -35.27 29.33 22.00
N TRP A 101 -34.85 28.33 21.22
CA TRP A 101 -35.01 26.91 21.52
C TRP A 101 -33.81 26.30 22.28
N PHE A 102 -32.91 27.13 22.78
CA PHE A 102 -31.83 26.70 23.68
C PHE A 102 -32.22 26.88 25.14
N ASP A 103 -31.72 26.05 26.05
CA ASP A 103 -32.00 26.20 27.48
C ASP A 103 -31.43 27.49 28.07
N ASN A 104 -30.23 27.91 27.63
CA ASN A 104 -29.58 29.16 28.04
C ASN A 104 -29.15 29.99 26.81
N PRO A 105 -30.04 30.82 26.24
CA PRO A 105 -29.73 31.63 25.07
C PRO A 105 -28.63 32.68 25.35
N GLU A 106 -28.57 33.22 26.57
CA GLU A 106 -27.57 34.23 26.96
C GLU A 106 -26.13 33.68 27.08
N ALA A 107 -26.00 32.37 27.30
CA ALA A 107 -24.70 31.71 27.36
C ALA A 107 -24.08 31.51 25.97
N LEU A 108 -24.88 31.58 24.91
CA LEU A 108 -24.45 31.43 23.52
C LEU A 108 -23.91 32.75 23.01
N LYS A 109 -22.60 32.91 23.14
CA LYS A 109 -21.88 34.02 22.53
C LYS A 109 -21.79 33.81 21.01
N ASP A 110 -22.08 34.86 20.26
CA ASP A 110 -21.87 34.92 18.82
C ASP A 110 -20.45 34.45 18.42
N ALA A 111 -20.32 33.84 17.25
CA ALA A 111 -19.01 33.36 16.76
C ALA A 111 -17.94 34.47 16.73
N LYS A 112 -18.33 35.72 16.48
CA LYS A 112 -17.45 36.89 16.55
C LYS A 112 -17.02 37.23 17.98
N SER A 113 -17.93 37.20 18.94
CA SER A 113 -17.62 37.49 20.34
C SER A 113 -16.86 36.36 21.02
N LEU A 114 -17.10 35.10 20.64
CA LEU A 114 -16.25 33.95 21.00
C LEU A 114 -14.84 34.10 20.44
N ARG A 115 -14.69 34.49 19.18
CA ARG A 115 -13.36 34.76 18.57
C ARG A 115 -12.66 35.97 19.19
N ALA A 116 -13.40 36.96 19.68
CA ALA A 116 -12.83 38.11 20.39
C ALA A 116 -12.42 37.76 21.82
N ALA A 117 -13.21 36.95 22.53
CA ALA A 117 -12.93 36.50 23.90
C ALA A 117 -11.83 35.43 23.95
N HIS A 118 -11.76 34.59 22.91
CA HIS A 118 -10.74 33.58 22.71
C HIS A 118 -10.11 33.79 21.33
N PRO A 119 -9.25 34.82 21.17
CA PRO A 119 -8.54 35.04 19.93
C PRO A 119 -7.74 33.78 19.61
N LEU A 120 -7.98 33.23 18.42
CA LEU A 120 -7.14 32.18 17.86
C LEU A 120 -5.71 32.69 17.95
N ARG A 121 -4.85 31.94 18.66
CA ARG A 121 -3.46 32.29 18.94
C ARG A 121 -2.83 32.94 17.70
N ASN A 122 -2.46 34.22 17.84
CA ASN A 122 -2.00 35.09 16.75
C ASN A 122 -1.07 34.36 15.77
N SER A 123 -1.44 34.41 14.49
CA SER A 123 -0.65 34.02 13.31
C SER A 123 0.63 34.86 13.09
N ASN A 124 0.99 35.73 14.03
CA ASN A 124 2.15 36.64 13.96
C ASN A 124 3.38 36.12 14.72
N ILE A 125 3.31 34.93 15.32
CA ILE A 125 4.52 34.16 15.61
C ILE A 125 4.93 33.57 14.26
N PRO A 126 6.16 33.78 13.74
CA PRO A 126 6.59 33.09 12.53
C PRO A 126 6.29 31.62 12.75
N GLU A 127 5.62 30.94 11.82
CA GLU A 127 5.36 29.51 11.86
C GLU A 127 6.69 28.76 12.04
N ARG A 128 7.22 28.71 13.27
CA ARG A 128 8.08 27.62 13.71
C ARG A 128 7.11 26.47 13.84
N SER A 129 6.79 25.91 12.68
CA SER A 129 6.05 24.69 12.41
C SER A 129 5.76 23.96 13.71
N SER A 130 4.66 24.27 14.39
CA SER A 130 4.17 23.35 15.41
C SER A 130 4.05 22.03 14.65
N PRO A 131 4.81 21.00 15.02
CA PRO A 131 4.91 19.83 14.18
C PRO A 131 3.49 19.33 13.94
N LEU A 132 3.17 19.04 12.66
CA LEU A 132 1.82 18.60 12.25
C LEU A 132 1.32 17.39 13.08
N HIS A 133 2.25 16.71 13.75
CA HIS A 133 2.06 15.60 14.65
C HIS A 133 2.63 15.93 16.03
N ALA A 134 1.97 15.43 17.07
CA ALA A 134 2.34 15.69 18.46
C ALA A 134 3.69 15.06 18.89
N THR A 135 4.23 14.12 18.11
CA THR A 135 5.44 13.35 18.45
C THR A 135 6.50 13.43 17.36
N ASN A 136 7.77 13.19 17.74
CA ASN A 136 8.91 13.19 16.82
C ASN A 136 8.90 11.96 15.87
N PHE A 137 9.51 12.09 14.69
CA PHE A 137 9.62 11.07 13.65
C PHE A 137 10.20 9.75 14.17
N TYR A 138 11.29 9.80 14.95
CA TYR A 138 11.94 8.59 15.47
C TYR A 138 11.01 7.80 16.42
N TYR A 139 10.23 8.50 17.23
CA TYR A 139 9.26 7.87 18.11
C TYR A 139 8.13 7.21 17.30
N GLN A 140 7.62 7.91 16.28
CA GLN A 140 6.62 7.35 15.34
C GLN A 140 7.15 6.08 14.67
N LEU A 141 8.38 6.13 14.13
CA LEU A 141 9.03 4.99 13.48
C LEU A 141 9.20 3.82 14.44
N LYS A 142 9.70 4.04 15.66
CA LYS A 142 9.87 2.99 16.68
C LYS A 142 8.55 2.30 17.02
N VAL A 143 7.47 3.07 17.19
CA VAL A 143 6.14 2.52 17.49
C VAL A 143 5.59 1.72 16.31
N LEU A 144 5.73 2.24 15.08
CA LEU A 144 5.26 1.56 13.87
C LEU A 144 6.04 0.28 13.58
N LEU A 145 7.37 0.29 13.79
CA LEU A 145 8.22 -0.90 13.70
C LEU A 145 7.81 -1.96 14.73
N ARG A 146 7.61 -1.56 16.00
CA ARG A 146 7.13 -2.48 17.04
C ARG A 146 5.76 -3.06 16.69
N ARG A 147 4.84 -2.23 16.19
CA ARG A 147 3.51 -2.66 15.74
C ARG A 147 3.61 -3.70 14.64
N GLY A 148 4.37 -3.41 13.58
CA GLY A 148 4.51 -4.34 12.46
C GLY A 148 5.25 -5.62 12.84
N PHE A 149 6.26 -5.56 13.71
CA PHE A 149 6.89 -6.77 14.24
C PHE A 149 5.91 -7.67 15.02
N ILE A 150 5.07 -7.08 15.87
CA ILE A 150 4.02 -7.81 16.58
C ILE A 150 3.02 -8.40 15.59
N MET A 151 2.65 -7.65 14.54
CA MET A 151 1.75 -8.12 13.49
C MET A 151 2.34 -9.34 12.78
N CYS A 152 3.58 -9.26 12.30
CA CYS A 152 4.26 -10.38 11.62
C CYS A 152 4.45 -11.60 12.53
N LYS A 153 4.67 -11.39 13.84
CA LYS A 153 4.80 -12.48 14.80
C LYS A 153 3.47 -13.18 15.09
N ARG A 154 2.36 -12.44 15.10
CA ARG A 154 1.02 -12.99 15.40
C ARG A 154 0.34 -13.56 14.17
N ASP A 155 0.50 -12.92 13.02
CA ASP A 155 0.00 -13.40 11.74
C ASP A 155 1.11 -14.20 11.03
N THR A 156 1.24 -15.46 11.44
CA THR A 156 2.26 -16.36 10.90
C THR A 156 1.84 -16.99 9.59
N THR A 157 0.55 -17.01 9.25
CA THR A 157 0.02 -17.71 8.06
C THR A 157 0.67 -17.20 6.78
N LEU A 158 0.70 -15.88 6.58
CA LEU A 158 1.31 -15.31 5.38
C LEU A 158 2.82 -15.58 5.33
N THR A 159 3.50 -15.54 6.48
CA THR A 159 4.94 -15.81 6.58
C THR A 159 5.27 -17.27 6.26
N HIS A 160 4.51 -18.22 6.80
CA HIS A 160 4.67 -19.64 6.50
C HIS A 160 4.40 -19.96 5.03
N LEU A 161 3.36 -19.37 4.43
CA LEU A 161 3.06 -19.54 3.01
C LEU A 161 4.19 -18.99 2.12
N ARG A 162 4.75 -17.83 2.46
CA ARG A 162 5.90 -17.25 1.72
C ARG A 162 7.11 -18.18 1.74
N ILE A 163 7.46 -18.72 2.90
CA ILE A 163 8.59 -19.64 3.04
C ILE A 163 8.31 -20.95 2.30
N GLY A 164 7.12 -21.53 2.49
CA GLY A 164 6.71 -22.78 1.87
C GLY A 164 6.72 -22.74 0.34
N VAL A 165 6.16 -21.68 -0.26
CA VAL A 165 6.15 -21.51 -1.73
C VAL A 165 7.57 -21.41 -2.29
N ASN A 166 8.47 -20.67 -1.61
CA ASN A 166 9.86 -20.56 -2.05
C ASN A 166 10.62 -21.90 -1.92
N ILE A 167 10.37 -22.69 -0.88
CA ILE A 167 10.94 -24.05 -0.77
C ILE A 167 10.43 -24.94 -1.90
N ILE A 168 9.11 -25.02 -2.08
CA ILE A 168 8.48 -25.94 -3.04
C ILE A 168 8.90 -25.59 -4.47
N VAL A 169 8.80 -24.32 -4.86
CA VAL A 169 9.18 -23.88 -6.22
C VAL A 169 10.69 -23.98 -6.43
N GLY A 170 11.50 -23.70 -5.40
CA GLY A 170 12.96 -23.87 -5.48
C GLY A 170 13.37 -25.33 -5.71
N VAL A 171 12.76 -26.26 -4.98
CA VAL A 171 13.00 -27.70 -5.18
C VAL A 171 12.49 -28.14 -6.56
N MET A 172 11.28 -27.75 -6.93
CA MET A 172 10.68 -28.09 -8.23
C MET A 172 11.57 -27.63 -9.39
N LEU A 173 11.98 -26.36 -9.40
CA LEU A 173 12.80 -25.79 -10.46
C LEU A 173 14.22 -26.39 -10.46
N GLY A 174 14.79 -26.62 -9.28
CA GLY A 174 16.07 -27.32 -9.15
C GLY A 174 16.04 -28.73 -9.75
N LEU A 175 14.98 -29.49 -9.48
CA LEU A 175 14.82 -30.86 -9.98
C LEU A 175 14.58 -30.91 -11.50
N VAL A 176 13.77 -30.00 -12.06
CA VAL A 176 13.54 -29.91 -13.51
C VAL A 176 14.85 -29.67 -14.26
N PHE A 177 15.71 -28.81 -13.71
CA PHE A 177 17.00 -28.44 -14.30
C PHE A 177 18.19 -29.15 -13.64
N LEU A 178 17.99 -30.37 -13.15
CA LEU A 178 19.00 -31.14 -12.41
C LEU A 178 20.35 -31.17 -13.14
N ARG A 179 21.40 -30.69 -12.45
CA ARG A 179 22.80 -30.64 -12.93
C ARG A 179 23.04 -29.86 -14.23
N SER A 180 22.09 -29.06 -14.71
CA SER A 180 22.24 -28.29 -15.96
C SER A 180 23.36 -27.24 -15.88
N GLY A 181 23.68 -26.74 -14.68
CA GLY A 181 24.72 -25.73 -14.48
C GLY A 181 26.14 -26.21 -14.72
N ALA A 182 26.39 -27.52 -14.66
CA ALA A 182 27.72 -28.13 -14.83
C ALA A 182 27.93 -28.76 -16.22
N ASP A 183 26.89 -28.87 -17.04
CA ASP A 183 26.92 -29.58 -18.32
C ASP A 183 26.95 -28.62 -19.51
N GLY A 184 27.97 -28.77 -20.36
CA GLY A 184 28.18 -27.92 -21.54
C GLY A 184 27.15 -28.14 -22.66
N SER A 185 26.48 -29.29 -22.73
CA SER A 185 25.42 -29.51 -23.72
C SER A 185 24.09 -28.85 -23.31
N ARG A 186 23.87 -28.64 -22.01
CA ARG A 186 22.62 -28.11 -21.43
C ARG A 186 22.71 -26.64 -21.03
N VAL A 187 23.58 -25.87 -21.67
CA VAL A 187 23.81 -24.45 -21.37
C VAL A 187 22.55 -23.60 -21.61
N LEU A 188 21.77 -23.90 -22.66
CA LEU A 188 20.49 -23.25 -22.93
C LEU A 188 19.42 -23.58 -21.87
N ASP A 189 19.39 -24.82 -21.38
CA ASP A 189 18.50 -25.20 -20.28
C ASP A 189 18.86 -24.42 -19.01
N ASN A 190 20.16 -24.28 -18.71
CA ASN A 190 20.61 -23.49 -17.57
C ASN A 190 20.28 -21.99 -17.75
N TYR A 191 20.35 -21.45 -18.95
CA TYR A 191 19.88 -20.09 -19.24
C TYR A 191 18.37 -19.92 -18.96
N ASN A 192 17.56 -20.89 -19.37
CA ASN A 192 16.12 -20.92 -19.07
C ASN A 192 15.85 -21.00 -17.56
N LEU A 193 16.66 -21.76 -16.82
CA LEU A 193 16.63 -21.79 -15.36
C LEU A 193 16.90 -20.41 -14.75
N LEU A 194 17.99 -19.73 -15.16
CA LEU A 194 18.35 -18.41 -14.64
C LEU A 194 17.24 -17.40 -14.86
N PHE A 195 16.62 -17.40 -16.04
CA PHE A 195 15.48 -16.52 -16.31
C PHE A 195 14.24 -16.86 -15.47
N SER A 196 13.95 -18.15 -15.29
CA SER A 196 12.83 -18.62 -14.46
C SER A 196 12.98 -18.21 -12.99
N ILE A 197 14.21 -18.20 -12.47
CA ILE A 197 14.55 -17.70 -11.12
C ILE A 197 14.19 -16.21 -10.99
N LEU A 198 14.56 -15.40 -11.98
CA LEU A 198 14.25 -13.96 -11.98
C LEU A 198 12.74 -13.69 -12.00
N ILE A 199 12.01 -14.41 -12.85
CA ILE A 199 10.55 -14.31 -12.91
C ILE A 199 9.94 -14.69 -11.57
N HIS A 200 10.37 -15.80 -10.95
CA HIS A 200 9.85 -16.24 -9.66
C HIS A 200 10.05 -15.18 -8.58
N HIS A 201 11.25 -14.61 -8.47
CA HIS A 201 11.55 -13.55 -7.51
C HIS A 201 10.71 -12.28 -7.73
N MET A 202 10.58 -11.86 -8.99
CA MET A 202 9.78 -10.69 -9.37
C MET A 202 8.28 -10.92 -9.07
N MET A 203 7.69 -11.98 -9.61
CA MET A 203 6.25 -12.21 -9.54
C MET A 203 5.78 -12.50 -8.11
N THR A 204 6.51 -13.32 -7.37
CA THR A 204 6.13 -13.69 -6.00
C THR A 204 6.04 -12.47 -5.10
N THR A 205 7.01 -11.54 -5.20
CA THR A 205 7.04 -10.34 -4.35
C THR A 205 6.12 -9.23 -4.84
N MET A 206 5.96 -9.08 -6.16
CA MET A 206 5.05 -8.13 -6.76
C MET A 206 3.58 -8.47 -6.47
N MET A 207 3.13 -9.72 -6.71
CA MET A 207 1.72 -10.08 -6.45
C MET A 207 1.36 -10.00 -4.98
N LEU A 208 2.27 -10.44 -4.13
CA LEU A 208 2.09 -10.41 -2.68
C LEU A 208 1.88 -8.98 -2.14
N THR A 209 2.61 -8.01 -2.68
CA THR A 209 2.42 -6.60 -2.30
C THR A 209 1.18 -5.98 -2.91
N VAL A 210 0.84 -6.33 -4.17
CA VAL A 210 -0.40 -5.91 -4.83
C VAL A 210 -1.65 -6.31 -4.05
N VAL A 211 -1.66 -7.49 -3.43
CA VAL A 211 -2.81 -7.96 -2.66
C VAL A 211 -2.83 -7.38 -1.24
N THR A 212 -1.69 -7.32 -0.56
CA THR A 212 -1.65 -6.94 0.87
C THR A 212 -1.67 -5.43 1.10
N PHE A 213 -1.07 -4.64 0.22
CA PHE A 213 -0.91 -3.20 0.42
C PHE A 213 -2.21 -2.40 0.37
N PRO A 214 -3.17 -2.65 -0.56
CA PRO A 214 -4.45 -1.94 -0.57
C PRO A 214 -5.25 -2.09 0.74
N MET A 215 -5.18 -3.27 1.38
CA MET A 215 -5.82 -3.50 2.67
C MET A 215 -5.21 -2.62 3.77
N GLN A 216 -3.87 -2.56 3.85
CA GLN A 216 -3.17 -1.69 4.80
C GLN A 216 -3.42 -0.20 4.51
N MET A 217 -3.56 0.16 3.24
CA MET A 217 -3.84 1.52 2.81
C MET A 217 -5.17 2.06 3.36
N SER A 218 -6.20 1.21 3.44
CA SER A 218 -7.51 1.61 4.02
C SER A 218 -7.39 2.05 5.48
N ILE A 219 -6.47 1.43 6.24
CA ILE A 219 -6.15 1.79 7.62
C ILE A 219 -5.32 3.08 7.63
N LEU A 220 -4.30 3.18 6.79
CA LEU A 220 -3.44 4.36 6.67
C LEU A 220 -4.25 5.63 6.40
N ILE A 221 -5.26 5.59 5.53
CA ILE A 221 -6.10 6.75 5.22
C ILE A 221 -6.77 7.30 6.50
N LYS A 222 -7.32 6.42 7.34
CA LYS A 222 -7.96 6.80 8.61
C LYS A 222 -6.94 7.33 9.63
N GLU A 223 -5.81 6.64 9.78
CA GLU A 223 -4.75 7.03 10.73
C GLU A 223 -4.08 8.36 10.34
N HIS A 224 -3.91 8.59 9.04
CA HIS A 224 -3.35 9.83 8.50
C HIS A 224 -4.33 11.00 8.58
N PHE A 225 -5.63 10.77 8.34
CA PHE A 225 -6.68 11.76 8.57
C PHE A 225 -6.69 12.25 10.02
N ASN A 226 -6.56 11.31 10.98
CA ASN A 226 -6.46 11.62 12.41
C ASN A 226 -5.08 12.15 12.85
N ARG A 227 -4.14 12.33 11.91
CA ARG A 227 -2.78 12.86 12.14
C ARG A 227 -1.97 12.12 13.22
N TRP A 228 -2.16 10.81 13.35
CA TRP A 228 -1.46 10.01 14.37
C TRP A 228 0.05 9.92 14.11
N TYR A 229 0.46 9.86 12.84
CA TYR A 229 1.87 9.79 12.43
C TYR A 229 2.08 10.34 11.01
N SER A 230 3.34 10.56 10.65
CA SER A 230 3.73 11.03 9.32
C SER A 230 3.77 9.90 8.29
N LEU A 231 3.41 10.23 7.04
CA LEU A 231 3.50 9.30 5.91
C LEU A 231 4.91 8.72 5.74
N LYS A 232 5.94 9.55 5.96
CA LYS A 232 7.35 9.16 5.91
C LYS A 232 7.66 8.06 6.93
N ALA A 233 7.17 8.19 8.16
CA ALA A 233 7.42 7.19 9.21
C ALA A 233 6.74 5.86 8.89
N PHE A 234 5.52 5.90 8.35
CA PHE A 234 4.81 4.71 7.90
C PHE A 234 5.53 3.99 6.75
N TYR A 235 5.90 4.72 5.70
CA TYR A 235 6.57 4.14 4.54
C TYR A 235 7.93 3.53 4.89
N ALA A 236 8.69 4.20 5.75
CA ALA A 236 9.95 3.68 6.28
C ALA A 236 9.74 2.42 7.14
N ALA A 237 8.76 2.43 8.05
CA ALA A 237 8.44 1.27 8.87
C ALA A 237 8.05 0.06 8.02
N LEU A 238 7.16 0.26 7.05
CA LEU A 238 6.70 -0.78 6.13
C LEU A 238 7.87 -1.43 5.38
N THR A 239 8.79 -0.61 4.84
CA THR A 239 9.95 -1.11 4.10
C THR A 239 10.89 -1.92 5.00
N VAL A 240 11.12 -1.47 6.24
CA VAL A 240 12.03 -2.14 7.18
C VAL A 240 11.46 -3.46 7.71
N ILE A 241 10.15 -3.54 7.94
CA ILE A 241 9.49 -4.75 8.48
C ILE A 241 9.51 -5.90 7.47
N ASP A 242 9.33 -5.62 6.17
CA ASP A 242 9.31 -6.66 5.14
C ASP A 242 10.69 -7.17 4.73
N LEU A 243 11.76 -6.40 4.98
CA LEU A 243 13.13 -6.74 4.56
C LEU A 243 13.63 -8.10 5.07
N PRO A 244 13.58 -8.42 6.39
CA PRO A 244 14.16 -9.65 6.91
C PRO A 244 13.53 -10.92 6.35
N ILE A 245 12.19 -10.96 6.27
CA ILE A 245 11.45 -12.12 5.77
C ILE A 245 11.78 -12.35 4.29
N SER A 246 11.84 -11.26 3.51
CA SER A 246 12.08 -11.37 2.08
C SER A 246 13.52 -11.80 1.75
N ILE A 247 14.50 -11.29 2.50
CA ILE A 247 15.91 -11.70 2.38
C ILE A 247 16.07 -13.18 2.72
N VAL A 248 15.47 -13.64 3.83
CA VAL A 248 15.53 -15.06 4.23
C VAL A 248 14.90 -15.96 3.16
N CYS A 249 13.74 -15.59 2.60
CA CYS A 249 13.09 -16.35 1.53
C CYS A 249 13.95 -16.40 0.26
N CYS A 250 14.57 -15.28 -0.13
CA CYS A 250 15.43 -15.21 -1.31
C CYS A 250 16.70 -16.05 -1.15
N ILE A 251 17.37 -15.96 0.01
CA ILE A 251 18.55 -16.78 0.33
C ILE A 251 18.18 -18.26 0.31
N LEU A 252 17.09 -18.64 0.97
CA LEU A 252 16.65 -20.02 1.05
C LEU A 252 16.33 -20.61 -0.34
N PHE A 253 15.59 -19.87 -1.18
CA PHE A 253 15.29 -20.28 -2.55
C PHE A 253 16.59 -20.42 -3.37
N SER A 254 17.46 -19.43 -3.28
CA SER A 254 18.73 -19.37 -4.01
C SER A 254 19.62 -20.54 -3.66
N LEU A 255 19.78 -20.87 -2.37
CA LEU A 255 20.58 -22.01 -1.91
C LEU A 255 20.07 -23.32 -2.51
N ILE A 256 18.77 -23.60 -2.42
CA ILE A 256 18.16 -24.83 -2.94
C ILE A 256 18.43 -24.99 -4.44
N VAL A 257 18.09 -23.97 -5.22
CA VAL A 257 18.22 -24.04 -6.69
C VAL A 257 19.69 -24.12 -7.11
N TYR A 258 20.58 -23.35 -6.47
CA TYR A 258 22.00 -23.29 -6.81
C TYR A 258 22.69 -24.65 -6.63
N PHE A 259 22.42 -25.35 -5.52
CA PHE A 259 22.99 -26.66 -5.25
C PHE A 259 22.39 -27.76 -6.14
N ILE A 260 21.06 -27.82 -6.30
CA ILE A 260 20.42 -28.90 -7.07
C ILE A 260 20.76 -28.78 -8.58
N SER A 261 20.80 -27.56 -9.11
CA SER A 261 21.17 -27.34 -10.52
C SER A 261 22.68 -27.46 -10.80
N ALA A 262 23.51 -27.70 -9.78
CA ALA A 262 24.96 -27.81 -9.86
C ALA A 262 25.66 -26.58 -10.47
N GLN A 263 25.30 -25.39 -9.99
CA GLN A 263 26.02 -24.15 -10.32
C GLN A 263 27.46 -24.16 -9.76
N PRO A 264 28.38 -23.34 -10.32
CA PRO A 264 29.79 -23.34 -9.88
C PRO A 264 29.95 -23.00 -8.40
N LEU A 265 30.63 -23.85 -7.62
CA LEU A 265 30.78 -23.69 -6.18
C LEU A 265 31.85 -22.66 -5.78
N GLU A 266 31.72 -21.43 -6.28
CA GLU A 266 32.59 -20.30 -5.95
C GLU A 266 31.81 -19.23 -5.18
N ILE A 267 32.35 -18.81 -4.04
CA ILE A 267 31.69 -17.84 -3.15
C ILE A 267 31.42 -16.53 -3.88
N VAL A 268 32.37 -16.05 -4.69
CA VAL A 268 32.22 -14.81 -5.46
C VAL A 268 31.04 -14.88 -6.42
N ARG A 269 30.92 -15.98 -7.18
CA ARG A 269 29.81 -16.21 -8.12
C ARG A 269 28.47 -16.34 -7.41
N PHE A 270 28.44 -17.03 -6.26
CA PHE A 270 27.24 -17.12 -5.44
C PHE A 270 26.81 -15.75 -4.89
N CYS A 271 27.75 -14.93 -4.41
CA CYS A 271 27.46 -13.57 -3.95
C CYS A 271 26.92 -12.68 -5.08
N MET A 272 27.50 -12.77 -6.29
CA MET A 272 27.00 -12.06 -7.47
C MET A 272 25.57 -12.50 -7.81
N PHE A 273 25.33 -13.81 -7.88
CA PHE A 273 24.00 -14.39 -8.11
C PHE A 273 22.98 -13.91 -7.07
N LEU A 274 23.31 -14.01 -5.78
CA LEU A 274 22.42 -13.60 -4.69
C LEU A 274 22.13 -12.10 -4.72
N SER A 275 23.12 -11.27 -5.05
CA SER A 275 22.95 -9.81 -5.12
C SER A 275 21.91 -9.42 -6.18
N ILE A 276 22.00 -10.00 -7.38
CA ILE A 276 21.05 -9.77 -8.47
C ILE A 276 19.65 -10.26 -8.08
N SER A 277 19.54 -11.46 -7.51
CA SER A 277 18.26 -12.00 -7.03
C SER A 277 17.59 -11.10 -5.99
N LEU A 278 18.36 -10.54 -5.06
CA LEU A 278 17.87 -9.57 -4.07
C LEU A 278 17.40 -8.26 -4.71
N PHE A 279 18.14 -7.71 -5.68
CA PHE A 279 17.72 -6.50 -6.39
C PHE A 279 16.38 -6.70 -7.11
N ILE A 280 16.24 -7.79 -7.85
CA ILE A 280 15.02 -8.11 -8.60
C ILE A 280 13.84 -8.31 -7.67
N MET A 281 14.06 -8.96 -6.53
CA MET A 281 13.05 -9.09 -5.47
C MET A 281 12.64 -7.71 -4.90
N PHE A 282 13.57 -6.82 -4.59
CA PHE A 282 13.24 -5.49 -4.04
C PHE A 282 12.58 -4.56 -5.04
N ILE A 283 12.96 -4.65 -6.32
CA ILE A 283 12.32 -3.91 -7.41
C ILE A 283 10.88 -4.43 -7.60
N GLY A 284 10.68 -5.75 -7.64
CA GLY A 284 9.35 -6.37 -7.74
C GLY A 284 8.42 -5.99 -6.57
N GLN A 285 8.96 -5.92 -5.35
CA GLN A 285 8.22 -5.39 -4.20
C GLN A 285 7.88 -3.89 -4.39
N GLY A 286 8.80 -3.09 -4.93
CA GLY A 286 8.58 -1.67 -5.21
C GLY A 286 7.50 -1.43 -6.25
N THR A 287 7.53 -2.16 -7.36
CA THR A 287 6.51 -2.08 -8.42
C THR A 287 5.14 -2.53 -7.90
N GLY A 288 5.09 -3.59 -7.09
CA GLY A 288 3.83 -4.04 -6.49
C GLY A 288 3.24 -3.03 -5.49
N LEU A 289 4.07 -2.31 -4.73
CA LEU A 289 3.62 -1.17 -3.91
C LEU A 289 3.04 -0.03 -4.76
N MET A 290 3.63 0.28 -5.92
CA MET A 290 3.09 1.29 -6.85
C MET A 290 1.71 0.89 -7.35
N ILE A 291 1.55 -0.35 -7.81
CA ILE A 291 0.27 -0.88 -8.31
C ILE A 291 -0.78 -0.88 -7.18
N GLY A 292 -0.42 -1.39 -6.00
CA GLY A 292 -1.32 -1.44 -4.85
C GLY A 292 -1.70 -0.08 -4.28
N ALA A 293 -0.91 0.98 -4.53
CA ALA A 293 -1.27 2.35 -4.13
C ALA A 293 -2.36 2.96 -5.03
N VAL A 294 -2.38 2.57 -6.31
CA VAL A 294 -3.26 3.15 -7.32
C VAL A 294 -4.56 2.35 -7.46
N PHE A 295 -4.43 1.03 -7.53
CA PHE A 295 -5.52 0.11 -7.88
C PHE A 295 -6.05 -0.65 -6.66
N ASN A 296 -7.33 -1.02 -6.72
CA ASN A 296 -7.92 -1.99 -5.79
C ASN A 296 -7.36 -3.40 -6.06
N VAL A 297 -7.52 -4.32 -5.10
CA VAL A 297 -6.94 -5.68 -5.16
C VAL A 297 -7.27 -6.41 -6.46
N VAL A 298 -8.52 -6.36 -6.92
CA VAL A 298 -8.97 -7.01 -8.18
C VAL A 298 -8.21 -6.46 -9.39
N ASN A 299 -8.27 -5.14 -9.61
CA ASN A 299 -7.61 -4.50 -10.76
C ASN A 299 -6.08 -4.60 -10.67
N GLY A 300 -5.52 -4.51 -9.47
CA GLY A 300 -4.09 -4.66 -9.24
C GLY A 300 -3.59 -6.07 -9.61
N THR A 301 -4.37 -7.11 -9.29
CA THR A 301 -4.02 -8.51 -9.61
C THR A 301 -4.02 -8.76 -11.12
N PHE A 302 -4.83 -8.04 -11.89
CA PHE A 302 -4.76 -8.04 -13.35
C PHE A 302 -3.58 -7.21 -13.90
N MET A 303 -3.34 -6.04 -13.31
CA MET A 303 -2.30 -5.11 -13.77
C MET A 303 -0.88 -5.65 -13.55
N GLY A 304 -0.65 -6.41 -12.48
CA GLY A 304 0.65 -7.00 -12.17
C GLY A 304 1.21 -7.84 -13.32
N PRO A 305 0.55 -8.94 -13.72
CA PRO A 305 1.00 -9.78 -14.83
C PRO A 305 1.04 -9.01 -16.16
N ALA A 306 0.06 -8.14 -16.40
CA ALA A 306 -0.01 -7.34 -17.62
C ALA A 306 1.22 -6.43 -17.81
N LEU A 307 1.78 -5.88 -16.73
CA LEU A 307 3.03 -5.10 -16.77
C LEU A 307 4.28 -5.99 -16.86
N ALA A 308 4.24 -7.18 -16.28
CA ALA A 308 5.38 -8.08 -16.26
C ALA A 308 5.66 -8.77 -17.61
N VAL A 309 4.62 -9.09 -18.39
CA VAL A 309 4.80 -9.76 -19.69
C VAL A 309 5.66 -8.92 -20.67
N PRO A 310 5.39 -7.62 -20.88
CA PRO A 310 6.27 -6.78 -21.70
C PRO A 310 7.69 -6.68 -21.15
N LEU A 311 7.87 -6.58 -19.82
CA LEU A 311 9.21 -6.54 -19.21
C LEU A 311 9.99 -7.83 -19.49
N MET A 312 9.32 -8.99 -19.48
CA MET A 312 9.89 -10.28 -19.85
C MET A 312 10.28 -10.33 -21.34
N MET A 313 9.44 -9.82 -22.24
CA MET A 313 9.76 -9.79 -23.68
C MET A 313 11.01 -8.95 -23.96
N PHE A 314 11.16 -7.81 -23.31
CA PHE A 314 12.31 -6.92 -23.47
C PHE A 314 13.56 -7.34 -22.68
N ALA A 315 13.51 -8.44 -21.92
CA ALA A 315 14.63 -8.93 -21.13
C ALA A 315 15.70 -9.67 -21.96
N GLY A 316 15.43 -9.98 -23.24
CA GLY A 316 16.33 -10.77 -24.08
C GLY A 316 16.09 -12.28 -24.03
N PHE A 317 15.05 -12.73 -23.31
CA PHE A 317 14.67 -14.15 -23.21
C PHE A 317 13.75 -14.60 -24.34
N GLY A 318 12.71 -13.82 -24.67
CA GLY A 318 11.76 -14.17 -25.73
C GLY A 318 12.24 -13.80 -27.14
N VAL A 319 12.90 -12.64 -27.25
CA VAL A 319 13.51 -12.16 -28.50
C VAL A 319 14.93 -11.72 -28.18
N SER A 320 15.90 -12.14 -28.99
CA SER A 320 17.30 -11.72 -28.82
C SER A 320 17.42 -10.20 -28.91
N LEU A 321 18.30 -9.61 -28.11
CA LEU A 321 18.55 -8.17 -28.11
C LEU A 321 19.05 -7.63 -29.47
N ARG A 322 19.61 -8.52 -30.31
CA ARG A 322 20.06 -8.19 -31.67
C ARG A 322 18.92 -8.06 -32.67
N ASP A 323 17.87 -8.86 -32.50
CA ASP A 323 16.75 -8.96 -33.43
C ASP A 323 15.64 -7.93 -33.12
N LEU A 324 15.80 -7.18 -32.02
CA LEU A 324 14.89 -6.11 -31.64
C LEU A 324 14.94 -4.95 -32.66
N PRO A 325 13.79 -4.58 -33.26
CA PRO A 325 13.73 -3.43 -34.15
C PRO A 325 14.18 -2.15 -33.46
N SER A 326 14.83 -1.26 -34.19
CA SER A 326 15.40 0.00 -33.65
C SER A 326 14.37 0.84 -32.87
N TYR A 327 13.10 0.85 -33.31
CA TYR A 327 12.01 1.58 -32.66
C TYR A 327 11.49 0.96 -31.35
N LEU A 328 11.79 -0.32 -31.05
CA LEU A 328 11.42 -1.00 -29.80
C LEU A 328 12.59 -1.18 -28.84
N LYS A 329 13.82 -0.87 -29.27
CA LYS A 329 15.03 -1.07 -28.49
C LYS A 329 15.03 -0.32 -27.15
N TRP A 330 14.33 0.81 -27.05
CA TRP A 330 14.19 1.58 -25.81
C TRP A 330 13.57 0.76 -24.66
N GLY A 331 12.65 -0.17 -24.97
CA GLY A 331 12.00 -1.02 -23.96
C GLY A 331 12.98 -1.93 -23.22
N SER A 332 14.06 -2.36 -23.89
CA SER A 332 15.13 -3.14 -23.28
C SER A 332 15.88 -2.36 -22.18
N TYR A 333 15.99 -1.03 -22.29
CA TYR A 333 16.65 -0.22 -21.27
C TYR A 333 15.80 0.01 -20.03
N ILE A 334 14.47 -0.13 -20.14
CA ILE A 334 13.51 0.00 -19.04
C ILE A 334 13.38 -1.33 -18.28
N SER A 335 13.50 -2.46 -18.97
CA SER A 335 13.36 -3.78 -18.35
C SER A 335 14.48 -4.06 -17.36
N TYR A 336 14.17 -4.04 -16.07
CA TYR A 336 15.09 -4.50 -15.02
C TYR A 336 15.40 -6.00 -15.12
N LEU A 337 14.52 -6.79 -15.76
CA LEU A 337 14.79 -8.20 -16.02
C LEU A 337 15.93 -8.39 -17.03
N ARG A 338 16.17 -7.44 -17.94
CA ARG A 338 17.34 -7.47 -18.84
C ARG A 338 18.65 -7.44 -18.04
N TYR A 339 18.83 -6.41 -17.22
CA TYR A 339 20.00 -6.24 -16.36
C TYR A 339 20.12 -7.39 -15.34
N GLY A 340 18.99 -7.91 -14.85
CA GLY A 340 18.98 -9.10 -14.00
C GLY A 340 19.50 -10.34 -14.72
N LEU A 341 19.06 -10.58 -15.94
CA LEU A 341 19.48 -11.75 -16.73
C LEU A 341 20.95 -11.64 -17.13
N GLU A 342 21.37 -10.48 -17.61
CA GLU A 342 22.77 -10.16 -17.93
C GLU A 342 23.67 -10.36 -16.70
N GLY A 343 23.25 -9.85 -15.54
CA GLY A 343 23.97 -10.01 -14.27
C GLY A 343 24.07 -11.47 -13.79
N LEU A 344 23.00 -12.26 -13.90
CA LEU A 344 23.03 -13.70 -13.56
C LEU A 344 23.90 -14.50 -14.52
N VAL A 345 23.77 -14.25 -15.83
CA VAL A 345 24.59 -14.91 -16.86
C VAL A 345 26.07 -14.57 -16.66
N CYS A 346 26.38 -13.30 -16.36
CA CYS A 346 27.73 -12.87 -16.03
C CYS A 346 28.27 -13.55 -14.76
N ALA A 347 27.45 -13.70 -13.71
CA ALA A 347 27.86 -14.40 -12.49
C ALA A 347 28.20 -15.88 -12.74
N ILE A 348 27.39 -16.56 -13.56
CA ILE A 348 27.49 -18.01 -13.78
C ILE A 348 28.48 -18.38 -14.89
N TYR A 349 28.61 -17.59 -15.95
CA TYR A 349 29.44 -17.90 -17.13
C TYR A 349 30.59 -16.91 -17.36
N GLY A 350 30.58 -15.75 -16.72
CA GLY A 350 31.67 -14.76 -16.79
C GLY A 350 32.89 -15.14 -15.93
N LEU A 351 33.74 -14.16 -15.63
CA LEU A 351 34.97 -14.34 -14.82
C LEU A 351 35.84 -15.51 -15.29
N ASP A 352 36.06 -15.63 -16.61
CA ASP A 352 36.87 -16.68 -17.25
C ASP A 352 36.60 -18.11 -16.70
N ARG A 353 35.31 -18.49 -16.63
CA ARG A 353 34.91 -19.82 -16.17
C ARG A 353 35.64 -20.93 -16.96
N PRO A 354 36.18 -21.97 -16.27
CA PRO A 354 36.83 -23.08 -16.94
C PRO A 354 35.87 -23.84 -17.87
N ILE A 355 36.47 -24.64 -18.74
CA ILE A 355 35.77 -25.45 -19.74
C ILE A 355 34.71 -26.32 -19.06
N LEU A 356 33.51 -26.36 -19.64
CA LEU A 356 32.41 -27.19 -19.15
C LEU A 356 32.59 -28.63 -19.62
N ASP A 357 32.31 -29.57 -18.72
CA ASP A 357 32.22 -30.99 -19.07
C ASP A 357 30.95 -31.20 -19.91
N CYS A 358 31.07 -31.85 -21.07
CA CYS A 358 29.92 -32.25 -21.88
C CYS A 358 29.69 -33.74 -21.63
N LYS A 359 28.68 -34.08 -20.83
CA LYS A 359 28.46 -35.46 -20.34
C LYS A 359 27.53 -36.30 -21.22
N GLU A 360 26.99 -35.71 -22.28
CA GLU A 360 26.11 -36.41 -23.19
C GLU A 360 26.87 -37.48 -23.97
N LYS A 361 26.67 -38.74 -23.56
CA LYS A 361 27.32 -39.91 -24.15
C LYS A 361 26.87 -40.04 -25.60
N GLY A 362 27.76 -39.70 -26.55
CA GLY A 362 27.55 -39.91 -27.99
C GLY A 362 27.75 -38.67 -28.85
N GLU A 363 27.83 -37.47 -28.27
CA GLU A 363 28.10 -36.25 -29.03
C GLU A 363 29.62 -36.00 -29.16
N ILE A 364 30.12 -36.09 -30.39
CA ILE A 364 31.53 -35.78 -30.72
C ILE A 364 31.79 -34.26 -30.62
N TYR A 365 30.73 -33.45 -30.67
CA TYR A 365 30.80 -31.98 -30.74
C TYR A 365 29.92 -31.33 -29.68
N CYS A 366 30.51 -30.45 -28.88
CA CYS A 366 29.81 -29.66 -27.86
C CYS A 366 30.02 -28.18 -28.15
N HIS A 367 28.96 -27.50 -28.62
CA HIS A 367 29.06 -26.13 -29.13
C HIS A 367 29.44 -25.12 -28.03
N TYR A 368 28.82 -25.25 -26.84
CA TYR A 368 29.01 -24.35 -25.71
C TYR A 368 30.01 -24.86 -24.67
N LYS A 369 30.92 -25.74 -25.09
CA LYS A 369 32.05 -26.21 -24.26
C LYS A 369 32.86 -25.05 -23.68
N TYR A 370 33.01 -23.97 -24.44
CA TYR A 370 33.63 -22.73 -24.01
C TYR A 370 32.56 -21.68 -23.67
N PRO A 371 32.43 -21.26 -22.40
CA PRO A 371 31.44 -20.26 -21.98
C PRO A 371 31.52 -18.93 -22.74
N LYS A 372 32.71 -18.53 -23.21
CA LYS A 372 32.90 -17.30 -24.02
C LYS A 372 32.05 -17.31 -25.30
N LYS A 373 31.94 -18.46 -25.96
CA LYS A 373 31.16 -18.59 -27.19
C LYS A 373 29.66 -18.39 -26.94
N PHE A 374 29.16 -18.92 -25.82
CA PHE A 374 27.78 -18.71 -25.40
C PHE A 374 27.48 -17.24 -25.09
N LEU A 375 28.39 -16.55 -24.40
CA LEU A 375 28.26 -15.12 -24.11
C LEU A 375 28.23 -14.27 -25.40
N ASP A 376 29.07 -14.61 -26.37
CA ASP A 376 29.11 -13.96 -27.68
C ASP A 376 27.82 -14.17 -28.48
N ASP A 377 27.21 -15.35 -28.41
CA ASP A 377 25.96 -15.67 -29.11
C ASP A 377 24.76 -14.91 -28.53
N ILE A 378 24.67 -14.77 -27.21
CA ILE A 378 23.59 -14.00 -26.56
C ILE A 378 23.86 -12.48 -26.56
N ALA A 379 25.01 -12.06 -27.09
CA ALA A 379 25.43 -10.65 -27.15
C ALA A 379 25.58 -9.98 -25.77
N MET A 380 25.82 -10.76 -24.71
CA MET A 380 26.03 -10.27 -23.35
C MET A 380 27.53 -10.24 -23.07
N ARG A 381 28.10 -9.05 -22.82
CA ARG A 381 29.54 -8.92 -22.53
C ARG A 381 29.78 -9.22 -21.06
N GLY A 382 30.66 -10.19 -20.77
CA GLY A 382 30.97 -10.66 -19.42
C GLY A 382 31.60 -9.65 -18.45
N ASP A 383 31.87 -8.42 -18.87
CA ASP A 383 32.49 -7.36 -18.04
C ASP A 383 31.48 -6.29 -17.57
N GLN A 384 30.17 -6.49 -17.80
CA GLN A 384 29.15 -5.46 -17.53
C GLN A 384 28.44 -5.59 -16.18
N PHE A 385 28.79 -6.59 -15.36
CA PHE A 385 28.11 -6.85 -14.08
C PHE A 385 27.92 -5.62 -13.19
N TRP A 386 28.95 -4.78 -13.05
CA TRP A 386 28.88 -3.58 -12.22
C TRP A 386 27.93 -2.52 -12.81
N ASN A 387 27.86 -2.42 -14.15
CA ASN A 387 26.91 -1.54 -14.82
C ASN A 387 25.47 -2.02 -14.59
N ASP A 388 25.24 -3.34 -14.60
CA ASP A 388 23.94 -3.93 -14.30
C ASP A 388 23.52 -3.64 -12.85
N ILE A 389 24.44 -3.77 -11.89
CA ILE A 389 24.18 -3.43 -10.48
C ILE A 389 23.83 -1.94 -10.33
N ILE A 390 24.55 -1.04 -10.99
CA ILE A 390 24.25 0.40 -10.95
C ILE A 390 22.87 0.68 -11.56
N ALA A 391 22.54 0.06 -12.69
CA ALA A 391 21.24 0.19 -13.33
C ALA A 391 20.10 -0.34 -12.44
N LEU A 392 20.26 -1.53 -11.86
CA LEU A 392 19.29 -2.12 -10.93
C LEU A 392 19.11 -1.26 -9.67
N PHE A 393 20.20 -0.72 -9.12
CA PHE A 393 20.12 0.19 -7.98
C PHE A 393 19.37 1.48 -8.33
N ALA A 394 19.63 2.08 -9.50
CA ALA A 394 18.91 3.25 -9.96
C ALA A 394 17.40 2.97 -10.13
N ILE A 395 17.04 1.83 -10.75
CA ILE A 395 15.65 1.40 -10.92
C ILE A 395 14.99 1.14 -9.55
N LEU A 396 15.71 0.56 -8.59
CA LEU A 396 15.21 0.36 -7.23
C LEU A 396 14.86 1.69 -6.56
N ILE A 397 15.73 2.69 -6.66
CA ILE A 397 15.45 4.03 -6.12
C ILE A 397 14.25 4.66 -6.82
N ILE A 398 14.20 4.61 -8.15
CA ILE A 398 13.08 5.16 -8.94
C ILE A 398 11.76 4.51 -8.54
N THR A 399 11.70 3.18 -8.44
CA THR A 399 10.48 2.46 -8.07
C THR A 399 10.04 2.75 -6.63
N ARG A 400 10.99 2.88 -5.68
CA ARG A 400 10.68 3.24 -4.29
C ARG A 400 10.22 4.69 -4.15
N CYS A 401 10.91 5.62 -4.79
CA CYS A 401 10.48 7.02 -4.82
C CYS A 401 9.12 7.17 -5.51
N GLY A 402 8.90 6.47 -6.63
CA GLY A 402 7.62 6.42 -7.33
C GLY A 402 6.48 5.90 -6.44
N ALA A 403 6.71 4.80 -5.71
CA ALA A 403 5.72 4.27 -4.76
C ALA A 403 5.36 5.30 -3.67
N TYR A 404 6.35 5.99 -3.11
CA TYR A 404 6.11 7.04 -2.10
C TYR A 404 5.32 8.23 -2.68
N LEU A 405 5.66 8.67 -3.89
CA LEU A 405 4.97 9.78 -4.57
C LEU A 405 3.51 9.43 -4.89
N LEU A 406 3.25 8.22 -5.41
CA LEU A 406 1.90 7.74 -5.69
C LEU A 406 1.07 7.63 -4.41
N LEU A 407 1.66 7.11 -3.33
CA LEU A 407 0.99 7.03 -2.03
C LEU A 407 0.64 8.43 -1.49
N ARG A 408 1.56 9.39 -1.61
CA ARG A 408 1.31 10.78 -1.22
C ARG A 408 0.21 11.41 -2.08
N TRP A 409 0.24 11.21 -3.39
CA TRP A 409 -0.79 11.70 -4.32
C TRP A 409 -2.16 11.16 -3.95
N LYS A 410 -2.28 9.85 -3.71
CA LYS A 410 -3.54 9.19 -3.36
C LYS A 410 -4.10 9.66 -2.01
N LEU A 411 -3.25 9.95 -1.02
CA LEU A 411 -3.69 10.53 0.25
C LEU A 411 -4.15 11.99 0.11
N MET A 412 -3.56 12.74 -0.82
CA MET A 412 -3.98 14.11 -1.12
C MET A 412 -5.29 14.15 -1.92
N SER A 413 -5.53 13.20 -2.82
CA SER A 413 -6.77 13.14 -3.62
C SER A 413 -8.00 12.73 -2.80
N LEU A 414 -7.81 12.19 -1.60
CA LEU A 414 -8.88 11.79 -0.68
C LEU A 414 -9.21 12.88 0.36
N ARG A 415 -8.46 13.97 0.39
CA ARG A 415 -8.81 15.19 1.12
C ARG A 415 -9.66 16.07 0.22
#